data_AF-A0A951RA34-F1
#
_entry.id   AF-A0A951RA34-F1
#
_cell.length_a   1.000
_cell.length_b   1.000
_cell.length_c   1.000
_cell.angle_alpha   90.00
_cell.angle_beta   90.00
_cell.angle_gamma   90.00
#
_symmetry.space_group_name_H-M   'P 1'
#
loop_
_entity.id
_entity.type
_entity.pdbx_description
1 polymer ?
#
loop_
_entity_poly.entity_id
_entity_poly.type
_entity_poly.pdbx_seq_one_letter_code
_entity_poly.pdbx_strand_id
1 'polypeptide(L)'
;MAPRSDINLKLIIKFLGILLMILSGFMLLSSLWDFLIDENTTKAIIISSVITFGAGLSFYQLTRKNDHKNIGKKDGYIIVTLTWLSISLFGSLPFYLSGHI
;
A
#
# COMPACT_ATOMS: atom_id res chain seq x y z
N MET A 1 -15.23 -0.06 -34.65
CA MET A 1 -14.21 0.60 -33.80
C MET A 1 -14.01 -0.26 -32.56
N ALA A 2 -13.04 -1.18 -32.59
CA ALA A 2 -12.80 -2.08 -31.46
C ALA A 2 -12.21 -1.27 -30.28
N PRO A 3 -12.78 -1.34 -29.07
CA PRO A 3 -12.23 -0.63 -27.93
C PRO A 3 -10.91 -1.30 -27.54
N ARG A 4 -9.79 -0.59 -27.72
CA ARG A 4 -8.48 -1.04 -27.23
C ARG A 4 -8.55 -1.22 -25.72
N SER A 5 -8.60 -2.47 -25.29
CA SER A 5 -8.60 -2.88 -23.88
C SER A 5 -7.17 -2.92 -23.34
N ASP A 6 -6.41 -1.85 -23.58
CA ASP A 6 -5.01 -1.80 -23.19
C ASP A 6 -4.95 -1.44 -21.71
N ILE A 7 -4.85 -2.47 -20.86
CA ILE A 7 -4.75 -2.34 -19.40
C ILE A 7 -3.37 -1.78 -19.07
N ASN A 8 -3.34 -0.68 -18.32
CA ASN A 8 -2.10 -0.02 -17.93
C ASN A 8 -1.60 -0.58 -16.59
N LEU A 9 -1.12 -1.83 -16.57
CA LEU A 9 -0.60 -2.49 -15.35
C LEU A 9 0.42 -1.63 -14.60
N LYS A 10 1.26 -0.91 -15.35
CA LYS A 10 2.21 0.02 -14.77
C LYS A 10 1.50 1.16 -14.01
N LEU A 11 0.49 1.79 -14.60
CA LEU A 11 -0.27 2.83 -13.88
C LEU A 11 -0.91 2.26 -12.60
N ILE A 12 -1.47 1.05 -12.69
CA ILE A 12 -2.09 0.34 -11.56
C ILE A 12 -1.08 0.12 -10.42
N ILE A 13 0.09 -0.44 -10.72
CA ILE A 13 1.15 -0.70 -9.72
C ILE A 13 1.67 0.61 -9.11
N LYS A 14 1.77 1.68 -9.90
CA LYS A 14 2.18 3.00 -9.39
C LYS A 14 1.21 3.52 -8.33
N PHE A 15 -0.09 3.45 -8.59
CA PHE A 15 -1.12 3.85 -7.61
C PHE A 15 -1.09 2.96 -6.37
N LEU A 16 -0.96 1.64 -6.56
CA LEU A 16 -0.86 0.70 -5.46
C LEU A 16 0.34 1.00 -4.55
N GLY A 17 1.50 1.31 -5.15
CA GLY A 17 2.70 1.71 -4.40
C GLY A 17 2.50 3.00 -3.59
N ILE A 18 1.87 4.02 -4.19
CA ILE A 18 1.54 5.27 -3.48
C ILE A 18 0.59 5.01 -2.31
N LEU A 19 -0.43 4.18 -2.51
CA LEU A 19 -1.40 3.82 -1.46
C LEU A 19 -0.74 3.07 -0.31
N LEU A 20 0.19 2.15 -0.58
CA LEU A 20 0.97 1.47 0.46
C LEU A 20 1.87 2.43 1.23
N MET A 21 2.51 3.39 0.55
CA MET A 21 3.28 4.43 1.24
C MET A 21 2.39 5.28 2.17
N ILE A 22 1.18 5.65 1.73
CA ILE A 22 0.22 6.35 2.58
C ILE A 22 -0.19 5.49 3.78
N LEU A 23 -0.51 4.20 3.55
CA LEU A 23 -0.85 3.25 4.61
C LEU A 23 0.27 3.16 5.66
N SER A 24 1.52 3.07 5.23
CA SER A 24 2.67 3.05 6.15
C SER A 24 2.77 4.31 7.01
N GLY A 25 2.39 5.48 6.46
CA GLY A 25 2.32 6.74 7.19
C GLY A 25 1.24 6.71 8.28
N PHE A 26 0.06 6.14 7.99
CA PHE A 26 -0.97 5.92 9.00
C PHE A 26 -0.52 4.92 10.08
N MET A 27 0.24 3.89 9.73
CA MET A 27 0.82 2.97 10.72
C MET A 27 1.81 3.68 11.64
N LEU A 28 2.67 4.57 11.11
CA LEU A 28 3.55 5.40 11.95
C LEU A 28 2.75 6.33 12.87
N LEU A 29 1.66 6.92 12.38
CA LEU A 29 0.79 7.74 13.20
C LEU A 29 0.17 6.93 14.34
N SER A 30 -0.27 5.70 14.07
CA SER A 30 -0.74 4.77 15.09
C SER A 30 0.35 4.40 16.10
N SER A 31 1.60 4.24 15.65
CA SER A 31 2.73 3.97 16.53
C SER A 31 3.03 5.11 17.50
N LEU A 32 2.78 6.36 17.10
CA LEU A 32 2.92 7.51 18.01
C LEU A 32 1.89 7.46 19.14
N TRP A 33 0.67 7.02 18.83
CA TRP A 33 -0.40 6.86 19.83
C TRP A 33 -0.08 5.72 20.80
N ASP A 34 0.35 4.56 20.28
CA ASP A 34 0.75 3.38 21.05
C ASP A 34 1.90 3.70 22.03
N PHE A 35 2.88 4.49 21.59
CA PHE A 35 3.98 4.97 22.43
C PHE A 35 3.53 5.86 23.60
N LEU A 36 2.45 6.63 23.45
CA LEU A 36 1.90 7.45 24.53
C LEU A 36 1.14 6.64 25.58
N ILE A 37 0.63 5.47 25.20
CA ILE A 37 -0.17 4.57 26.05
C ILE A 37 0.71 3.48 26.69
N ASP A 38 1.99 3.40 26.31
CA ASP A 38 2.95 2.39 26.76
C ASP A 38 2.48 0.95 26.44
N GLU A 39 1.76 0.78 25.33
CA GLU A 39 1.49 -0.56 24.82
C GLU A 39 2.79 -1.14 24.23
N ASN A 40 3.10 -2.40 24.54
CA ASN A 40 4.34 -3.07 24.08
C ASN A 40 4.29 -3.45 22.58
N THR A 41 3.38 -2.83 21.82
CA THR A 41 3.03 -3.11 20.42
C THR A 41 3.81 -2.22 19.44
N THR A 42 4.39 -1.12 19.93
CA THR A 42 5.03 -0.06 19.13
C THR A 42 6.05 -0.64 18.16
N LYS A 43 6.88 -1.59 18.62
CA LYS A 43 7.90 -2.24 17.79
C LYS A 43 7.30 -2.99 16.59
N ALA A 44 6.21 -3.72 16.81
CA ALA A 44 5.52 -4.47 15.75
C ALA A 44 4.91 -3.52 14.71
N ILE A 45 4.32 -2.40 15.15
CA ILE A 45 3.74 -1.38 14.27
C ILE A 45 4.84 -0.71 13.43
N ILE A 46 5.97 -0.34 14.02
CA ILE A 46 7.10 0.28 13.30
C ILE A 46 7.67 -0.67 12.25
N ILE A 47 7.95 -1.93 12.62
CA ILE A 47 8.49 -2.92 11.68
C ILE A 47 7.51 -3.13 10.52
N SER A 48 6.21 -3.27 10.81
CA SER A 48 5.17 -3.40 9.80
C SER A 48 5.09 -2.20 8.86
N SER A 49 5.22 -0.99 9.42
CA SER A 49 5.25 0.24 8.64
C SER A 49 6.45 0.27 7.69
N VAL A 50 7.66 -0.07 8.17
CA VAL A 50 8.88 -0.11 7.35
C VAL A 50 8.75 -1.13 6.20
N ILE A 51 8.21 -2.32 6.47
CA ILE A 51 7.95 -3.33 5.44
C ILE A 51 6.96 -2.81 4.39
N THR A 52 5.85 -2.22 4.86
CA THR A 52 4.79 -1.68 3.99
C THR A 52 5.31 -0.52 3.13
N PHE A 53 6.09 0.39 3.72
CA PHE A 53 6.73 1.49 3.01
C PHE A 53 7.74 0.98 1.99
N GLY A 54 8.57 0.00 2.35
CA GLY A 54 9.53 -0.63 1.45
C GLY A 54 8.85 -1.26 0.23
N ALA A 55 7.77 -2.02 0.44
CA ALA A 55 6.97 -2.60 -0.64
C ALA A 55 6.34 -1.52 -1.54
N GLY A 56 5.74 -0.49 -0.94
CA GLY A 56 5.18 0.65 -1.67
C GLY A 56 6.21 1.41 -2.50
N LEU A 57 7.41 1.63 -1.94
CA LEU A 57 8.52 2.28 -2.60
C LEU A 57 9.05 1.45 -3.78
N SER A 58 9.20 0.13 -3.61
CA SER A 58 9.60 -0.76 -4.70
C SER A 58 8.60 -0.70 -5.86
N PHE A 59 7.29 -0.76 -5.57
CA PHE A 59 6.24 -0.62 -6.59
C PHE A 59 6.27 0.73 -7.28
N TYR A 60 6.47 1.81 -6.54
CA TYR A 60 6.59 3.15 -7.12
C TYR A 60 7.82 3.27 -8.03
N GLN A 61 8.97 2.75 -7.59
CA GLN A 61 10.25 2.89 -8.29
C GLN A 61 10.31 2.07 -9.57
N LEU A 62 9.73 0.85 -9.57
CA LEU A 62 9.54 0.02 -10.77
C LEU A 62 8.73 0.74 -11.86
N THR A 63 7.92 1.72 -11.46
CA THR A 63 6.88 2.28 -12.32
C THR A 63 7.03 3.78 -12.59
N ARG A 64 8.11 4.38 -12.07
CA ARG A 64 8.48 5.79 -12.17
C ARG A 64 8.57 6.31 -13.62
N LYS A 65 8.92 5.46 -14.59
CA LYS A 65 9.10 5.84 -16.00
C LYS A 65 7.79 5.89 -16.83
N ASN A 66 6.61 5.73 -16.23
CA ASN A 66 5.36 5.78 -16.98
C ASN A 66 4.75 7.17 -16.97
N ASP A 67 4.70 7.78 -18.16
CA ASP A 67 4.03 9.05 -18.43
C ASP A 67 2.60 8.89 -18.94
N HIS A 68 2.11 7.66 -19.06
CA HIS A 68 0.71 7.40 -19.41
C HIS A 68 -0.21 7.79 -18.24
N LYS A 69 -0.79 8.99 -18.33
CA LYS A 69 -1.73 9.53 -17.33
C LYS A 69 -3.20 9.18 -17.59
N ASN A 70 -3.51 8.58 -18.73
CA ASN A 70 -4.89 8.21 -19.06
C ASN A 70 -5.30 6.95 -18.32
N ILE A 71 -6.12 7.13 -17.28
CA ILE A 71 -6.79 6.04 -16.57
C ILE A 71 -7.98 5.57 -17.41
N GLY A 72 -7.93 4.32 -17.87
CA GLY A 72 -9.11 3.65 -18.42
C GLY A 72 -10.09 3.24 -17.32
N LYS A 73 -11.38 3.12 -17.66
CA LYS A 73 -12.40 2.62 -16.72
C LYS A 73 -12.01 1.27 -16.10
N LYS A 74 -11.47 0.35 -16.91
CA LYS A 74 -10.98 -0.96 -16.48
C LYS A 74 -9.81 -0.87 -15.49
N ASP A 75 -8.86 0.04 -15.73
CA ASP A 75 -7.74 0.27 -14.82
C ASP A 75 -8.23 0.72 -13.44
N GLY A 76 -9.23 1.62 -13.41
CA GLY A 76 -9.86 2.07 -12.17
C GLY A 76 -10.45 0.93 -11.33
N TYR A 77 -11.22 0.02 -11.96
CA TYR A 77 -11.78 -1.13 -11.24
C TYR A 77 -10.68 -2.02 -10.63
N ILE A 78 -9.63 -2.32 -11.40
CA ILE A 78 -8.52 -3.17 -10.94
C ILE A 78 -7.75 -2.50 -9.79
N ILE A 79 -7.48 -1.20 -9.89
CA ILE A 79 -6.82 -0.41 -8.84
C ILE A 79 -7.59 -0.56 -7.54
N VAL A 80 -8.91 -0.32 -7.55
CA VAL A 80 -9.73 -0.40 -6.34
C VAL A 80 -9.68 -1.80 -5.73
N THR A 81 -9.87 -2.85 -6.53
CA THR A 81 -9.86 -4.22 -6.02
C THR A 81 -8.51 -4.64 -5.43
N LEU A 82 -7.40 -4.31 -6.11
CA LEU A 82 -6.05 -4.63 -5.61
C LEU A 82 -5.68 -3.79 -4.40
N THR A 83 -6.19 -2.56 -4.32
CA THR A 83 -5.99 -1.68 -3.17
C THR A 83 -6.59 -2.30 -1.93
N TRP A 84 -7.85 -2.73 -1.95
CA TRP A 84 -8.47 -3.39 -0.81
C TRP A 84 -7.72 -4.66 -0.40
N LEU A 85 -7.36 -5.50 -1.37
CA LEU A 85 -6.59 -6.71 -1.10
C LEU A 85 -5.24 -6.41 -0.43
N SER A 86 -4.52 -5.41 -0.94
CA SER A 86 -3.21 -5.01 -0.42
C SER A 86 -3.33 -4.36 0.95
N ILE A 87 -4.31 -3.48 1.17
CA ILE A 87 -4.56 -2.87 2.49
C ILE A 87 -4.89 -3.94 3.52
N SER A 88 -5.71 -4.94 3.19
CA SER A 88 -6.00 -6.05 4.12
C SER A 88 -4.74 -6.86 4.43
N LEU A 89 -3.92 -7.17 3.43
CA LEU A 89 -2.68 -7.92 3.62
C LEU A 89 -1.69 -7.16 4.49
N PHE A 90 -1.31 -5.94 4.10
CA PHE A 90 -0.31 -5.14 4.81
C PHE A 90 -0.84 -4.56 6.13
N GLY A 91 -2.12 -4.22 6.20
CA GLY A 91 -2.78 -3.76 7.43
C GLY A 91 -2.86 -4.83 8.51
N SER A 92 -2.75 -6.12 8.15
CA SER A 92 -2.69 -7.22 9.13
C SER A 92 -1.30 -7.44 9.74
N LEU A 93 -0.23 -6.90 9.13
CA LEU A 93 1.16 -7.10 9.58
C LEU A 93 1.39 -6.75 11.06
N PRO A 94 0.90 -5.61 11.59
CA PRO A 94 1.12 -5.25 12.99
C PRO A 94 0.56 -6.29 13.96
N PHE A 95 -0.60 -6.84 13.64
CA PHE A 95 -1.26 -7.82 14.49
C PHE A 95 -0.53 -9.16 14.49
N TYR A 96 -0.10 -9.62 13.31
CA TYR A 96 0.74 -10.82 13.18
C TYR A 96 2.07 -10.67 13.89
N LEU A 97 2.77 -9.54 13.69
CA LEU A 97 4.09 -9.33 14.30
C LEU A 97 4.01 -9.04 15.80
N SER A 98 2.88 -8.53 16.28
CA SER A 98 2.65 -8.34 17.71
C SER A 98 2.30 -9.64 18.44
N GLY A 99 2.05 -10.74 17.75
CA GLY A 99 1.63 -12.01 18.36
C GLY A 99 0.23 -11.97 18.97
N HIS A 100 -0.61 -11.02 18.55
CA HIS A 100 -2.02 -10.97 18.93
C HIS A 100 -2.89 -11.96 18.14
N ILE A 101 -2.32 -12.63 17.13
CA ILE A 101 -2.92 -13.63 16.26
C ILE A 101 -1.96 -14.82 16.14
#